data_AF-R5GPM7-F1
#
_entry.id   AF-R5GPM7-F1
#
_cell.length_a   1.000
_cell.length_b   1.000
_cell.length_c   1.000
_cell.angle_alpha   90.00
_cell.angle_beta   90.00
_cell.angle_gamma   90.00
#
_symmetry.space_group_name_H-M   'P 1'
#
loop_
_entity.id
_entity.type
_entity.pdbx_description
1 polymer ?
#
loop_
_entity_poly.entity_id
_entity_poly.type
_entity_poly.pdbx_seq_one_letter_code
_entity_poly.pdbx_strand_id
1 'polypeptide(L)'
;MRGIRLLLNGIALMVVGIVLTVVIAGELIDNAQPGVDYSTLTADNIKEGMIISGELPFNLGGYETVTREGDNGKQEVGTYYLICTDDYDFWGIYTADKALLSKLERQATQTVTFDDLKDVTPIEFKGKVTAMDDDDKRIIREWTADFFEIDQADLADNVRIMDYYIKVVNTSGHPWILALGILVIVIGAVLILLFVRRKLIGR
;
A
#
# COMPACT_ATOMS: atom_id res chain seq x y z
N MET A 1 -38.82 15.63 16.61
CA MET A 1 -38.18 14.48 15.93
C MET A 1 -37.46 14.83 14.62
N ARG A 2 -38.05 15.57 13.66
CA ARG A 2 -37.40 15.87 12.36
C ARG A 2 -36.09 16.69 12.43
N GLY A 3 -35.98 17.64 13.36
CA GLY A 3 -34.76 18.47 13.53
C GLY A 3 -33.56 17.69 14.08
N ILE A 4 -33.78 16.78 15.03
CA ILE A 4 -32.71 15.95 15.61
C ILE A 4 -32.13 14.98 14.57
N ARG A 5 -32.99 14.40 13.70
CA ARG A 5 -32.53 13.55 12.59
C ARG A 5 -31.67 14.33 11.58
N LEU A 6 -32.00 15.58 11.30
CA LEU A 6 -31.19 16.47 10.43
C LEU A 6 -29.80 16.73 11.00
N LEU A 7 -29.72 17.01 12.31
CA LEU A 7 -28.45 17.20 13.00
C LEU A 7 -27.60 15.92 12.99
N LEU A 8 -28.19 14.79 13.35
CA LEU A 8 -27.48 13.49 13.39
C LEU A 8 -26.97 13.08 12.02
N ASN A 9 -27.79 13.23 10.96
CA ASN A 9 -27.36 12.92 9.60
C ASN A 9 -26.26 13.88 9.11
N GLY A 10 -26.35 15.18 9.46
CA GLY A 10 -25.31 16.15 9.13
C GLY A 10 -23.97 15.81 9.79
N ILE A 11 -23.98 15.45 11.07
CA ILE A 11 -22.79 15.00 11.80
C ILE A 11 -22.23 13.71 11.19
N ALA A 12 -23.07 12.71 10.93
CA ALA A 12 -22.65 11.44 10.36
C ALA A 12 -21.97 11.63 8.99
N LEU A 13 -22.54 12.48 8.12
CA LEU A 13 -21.95 12.79 6.82
C LEU A 13 -20.61 13.52 6.99
N MET A 14 -20.49 14.50 7.90
CA MET A 14 -19.20 15.15 8.14
C MET A 14 -18.13 14.15 8.60
N VAL A 15 -18.46 13.24 9.53
CA VAL A 15 -17.50 12.24 10.02
C VAL A 15 -17.03 11.34 8.87
N VAL A 16 -17.95 10.81 8.07
CA VAL A 16 -17.61 9.96 6.90
C VAL A 16 -16.76 10.73 5.89
N GLY A 17 -17.15 11.95 5.55
CA GLY A 17 -16.40 12.77 4.60
C GLY A 17 -15.00 13.12 5.09
N ILE A 18 -14.83 13.43 6.38
CA ILE A 18 -13.52 13.70 7.00
C ILE A 18 -12.63 12.45 6.94
N VAL A 19 -13.15 11.28 7.32
CA VAL A 19 -12.38 10.02 7.28
C VAL A 19 -11.89 9.73 5.85
N LEU A 20 -12.78 9.84 4.86
CA LEU A 20 -12.41 9.64 3.45
C LEU A 20 -11.33 10.63 2.99
N THR A 21 -11.46 11.91 3.34
CA THR A 21 -10.48 12.94 2.96
C THR A 21 -9.13 12.72 3.63
N VAL A 22 -9.10 12.39 4.93
CA VAL A 22 -7.84 12.25 5.69
C VAL A 22 -7.03 11.05 5.22
N VAL A 23 -7.66 9.88 5.02
CA VAL A 23 -6.98 8.66 4.56
C VAL A 23 -6.33 8.90 3.19
N ILE A 24 -7.10 9.42 2.23
CA ILE A 24 -6.63 9.64 0.86
C ILE A 24 -5.61 10.77 0.77
N ALA A 25 -5.75 11.82 1.58
CA ALA A 25 -4.78 12.91 1.63
C ALA A 25 -3.40 12.42 2.10
N GLY A 26 -3.35 11.50 3.07
CA GLY A 26 -2.09 10.89 3.52
C GLY A 26 -1.35 10.19 2.37
N GLU A 27 -2.07 9.36 1.61
CA GLU A 27 -1.47 8.62 0.49
C GLU A 27 -1.08 9.52 -0.69
N LEU A 28 -1.83 10.60 -0.94
CA LEU A 28 -1.45 11.60 -1.93
C LEU A 28 -0.21 12.38 -1.51
N ILE A 29 -0.06 12.70 -0.21
CA ILE A 29 1.13 13.35 0.33
C ILE A 29 2.33 12.42 0.19
N ASP A 30 2.18 11.16 0.58
CA ASP A 30 3.23 10.15 0.44
C ASP A 30 3.64 9.97 -1.03
N ASN A 31 2.67 9.90 -1.94
CA ASN A 31 2.98 9.81 -3.37
C ASN A 31 3.56 11.12 -3.97
N ALA A 32 3.35 12.27 -3.34
CA ALA A 32 3.94 13.53 -3.79
C ALA A 32 5.41 13.69 -3.33
N GLN A 33 5.83 12.99 -2.28
CA GLN A 33 7.20 13.06 -1.80
C GLN A 33 8.19 12.47 -2.83
N PRO A 34 9.39 13.05 -2.97
CA PRO A 34 10.45 12.43 -3.74
C PRO A 34 10.81 11.09 -3.09
N GLY A 35 10.85 10.02 -3.89
CA GLY A 35 11.25 8.70 -3.40
C GLY A 35 12.77 8.58 -3.34
N VAL A 36 13.26 7.77 -2.41
CA VAL A 36 14.64 7.27 -2.39
C VAL A 36 14.79 6.24 -3.50
N ASP A 37 15.89 6.31 -4.23
CA ASP A 37 16.17 5.39 -5.33
C ASP A 37 16.39 3.96 -4.82
N TYR A 38 15.62 3.00 -5.35
CA TYR A 38 15.74 1.58 -5.02
C TYR A 38 17.18 1.06 -5.12
N SER A 39 17.93 1.50 -6.14
CA SER A 39 19.31 1.07 -6.38
C SER A 39 20.31 1.51 -5.30
N THR A 40 19.90 2.42 -4.41
CA THR A 40 20.76 2.95 -3.33
C THR A 40 20.41 2.38 -1.95
N LEU A 41 19.44 1.47 -1.90
CA LEU A 41 18.96 0.90 -0.65
C LEU A 41 19.91 -0.16 -0.11
N THR A 42 20.17 -0.06 1.19
CA THR A 42 20.86 -1.07 1.99
C THR A 42 20.01 -1.33 3.21
N ALA A 43 20.03 -2.53 3.78
CA ALA A 43 19.14 -2.85 4.90
C ALA A 43 19.30 -1.92 6.13
N ASP A 44 20.43 -1.24 6.28
CA ASP A 44 20.67 -0.30 7.39
C ASP A 44 20.03 1.08 7.17
N ASN A 45 19.68 1.42 5.92
CA ASN A 45 19.10 2.71 5.57
C ASN A 45 17.57 2.69 5.45
N ILE A 46 16.95 1.50 5.45
CA ILE A 46 15.50 1.31 5.35
C ILE A 46 14.81 1.62 6.68
N LYS A 47 13.72 2.41 6.61
CA LYS A 47 12.88 2.77 7.75
C LYS A 47 11.41 2.81 7.33
N GLU A 48 10.54 2.47 8.27
CA GLU A 48 9.10 2.60 8.09
C GLU A 48 8.72 4.01 7.62
N GLY A 49 7.80 4.07 6.66
CA GLY A 49 7.27 5.30 6.10
C GLY A 49 8.11 5.94 5.02
N MET A 50 9.32 5.44 4.74
CA MET A 50 10.12 5.92 3.61
C MET A 50 9.42 5.65 2.28
N ILE A 51 9.48 6.61 1.36
CA ILE A 51 9.00 6.45 -0.01
C ILE A 51 10.18 5.98 -0.85
N ILE A 52 9.98 4.89 -1.57
CA ILE A 52 10.96 4.30 -2.47
C ILE A 52 10.42 4.44 -3.89
N SER A 53 11.28 4.80 -4.82
CA SER A 53 10.97 4.82 -6.25
C SER A 53 12.17 4.33 -7.03
N GLY A 54 11.94 3.70 -8.16
CA GLY A 54 13.02 3.28 -9.05
C GLY A 54 12.60 2.11 -9.91
N GLU A 55 13.60 1.45 -10.47
CA GLU A 55 13.42 0.25 -11.27
C GLU A 55 13.74 -0.99 -10.43
N LEU A 56 12.77 -1.91 -10.35
CA LEU A 56 12.97 -3.23 -9.80
C LEU A 56 13.58 -4.13 -10.90
N PRO A 57 14.85 -4.56 -10.77
CA PRO A 57 15.53 -5.29 -11.84
C PRO A 57 14.93 -6.69 -12.05
N PHE A 58 14.61 -7.39 -10.97
CA PHE A 58 13.95 -8.69 -10.98
C PHE A 58 13.17 -8.91 -9.67
N ASN A 59 12.33 -9.94 -9.65
CA ASN A 59 11.71 -10.47 -8.44
C ASN A 59 11.76 -12.00 -8.47
N LEU A 60 11.69 -12.63 -7.29
CA LEU A 60 11.89 -14.07 -7.13
C LEU A 60 10.58 -14.85 -7.13
N GLY A 61 9.44 -14.18 -7.25
CA GLY A 61 8.13 -14.80 -7.31
C GLY A 61 7.15 -14.29 -6.26
N GLY A 62 5.87 -14.54 -6.53
CA GLY A 62 4.78 -14.22 -5.60
C GLY A 62 4.68 -15.27 -4.50
N TYR A 63 4.68 -14.84 -3.25
CA TYR A 63 4.63 -15.74 -2.10
C TYR A 63 3.28 -15.78 -1.39
N GLU A 64 2.49 -14.72 -1.48
CA GLU A 64 1.18 -14.68 -0.85
C GLU A 64 0.22 -13.80 -1.64
N THR A 65 -1.01 -14.30 -1.83
CA THR A 65 -2.12 -13.50 -2.36
C THR A 65 -3.16 -13.31 -1.27
N VAL A 66 -3.43 -12.04 -0.96
CA VAL A 66 -4.37 -11.64 0.08
C VAL A 66 -5.53 -10.88 -0.53
N THR A 67 -6.72 -11.11 0.00
CA THR A 67 -7.88 -10.25 -0.26
C THR A 67 -8.01 -9.29 0.89
N ARG A 68 -7.76 -8.00 0.65
CA ARG A 68 -7.88 -6.94 1.65
C ARG A 68 -8.89 -5.91 1.18
N GLU A 69 -9.51 -5.19 2.10
CA GLU A 69 -10.26 -3.98 1.72
C GLU A 69 -9.22 -2.97 1.25
N GLY A 70 -9.24 -2.69 -0.06
CA GLY A 70 -8.40 -1.68 -0.67
C GLY A 70 -8.82 -0.28 -0.23
N ASP A 71 -7.97 0.70 -0.50
CA ASP A 71 -8.11 2.06 0.02
C ASP A 71 -9.35 2.81 -0.56
N ASN A 72 -10.03 2.21 -1.56
CA ASN A 72 -11.30 2.64 -2.12
C ASN A 72 -12.56 2.01 -1.46
N GLY A 73 -12.38 1.25 -0.37
CA GLY A 73 -13.45 0.55 0.36
C GLY A 73 -14.01 -0.67 -0.38
N LYS A 74 -13.34 -1.15 -1.42
CA LYS A 74 -13.67 -2.41 -2.11
C LYS A 74 -12.65 -3.46 -1.75
N GLN A 75 -13.08 -4.72 -1.79
CA GLN A 75 -12.12 -5.80 -1.70
C GLN A 75 -11.22 -5.82 -2.94
N GLU A 76 -9.93 -5.76 -2.70
CA GLU A 76 -8.88 -5.86 -3.69
C GLU A 76 -8.05 -7.11 -3.41
N VAL A 77 -7.70 -7.81 -4.48
CA VAL A 77 -6.79 -8.95 -4.42
C VAL A 77 -5.40 -8.39 -4.71
N GLY A 78 -4.54 -8.43 -3.70
CA GLY A 78 -3.15 -8.01 -3.80
C GLY A 78 -2.22 -9.20 -3.60
N THR A 79 -1.02 -9.10 -4.16
CA THR A 79 -0.02 -10.16 -4.06
C THR A 79 1.29 -9.58 -3.57
N TYR A 80 1.94 -10.31 -2.68
CA TYR A 80 3.29 -10.06 -2.23
C TYR A 80 4.30 -10.82 -3.09
N TYR A 81 5.37 -10.14 -3.50
CA TYR A 81 6.50 -10.72 -4.24
C TYR A 81 7.79 -10.59 -3.43
N LEU A 82 8.64 -11.60 -3.51
CA LEU A 82 9.97 -11.55 -2.91
C LEU A 82 10.91 -10.77 -3.83
N ILE A 83 11.59 -9.78 -3.26
CA ILE A 83 12.61 -8.97 -3.92
C ILE A 83 13.87 -8.95 -3.06
N CYS A 84 15.00 -8.57 -3.66
CA CYS A 84 16.25 -8.39 -2.93
C CYS A 84 17.01 -7.15 -3.40
N THR A 85 17.78 -6.56 -2.49
CA THR A 85 18.79 -5.54 -2.83
C THR A 85 20.07 -6.21 -3.34
N ASP A 86 21.03 -5.41 -3.80
CA ASP A 86 22.32 -5.90 -4.31
C ASP A 86 23.15 -6.67 -3.26
N ASP A 87 22.91 -6.41 -1.98
CA ASP A 87 23.56 -7.11 -0.86
C ASP A 87 22.84 -8.43 -0.47
N TYR A 88 21.86 -8.88 -1.28
CA TYR A 88 21.00 -10.02 -1.00
C TYR A 88 20.19 -9.89 0.30
N ASP A 89 19.79 -8.66 0.67
CA ASP A 89 18.80 -8.45 1.71
C ASP A 89 17.40 -8.68 1.14
N PHE A 90 16.69 -9.68 1.65
CA PHE A 90 15.39 -10.11 1.13
C PHE A 90 14.23 -9.40 1.82
N TRP A 91 13.20 -9.08 1.05
CA TRP A 91 12.04 -8.36 1.53
C TRP A 91 10.86 -8.43 0.56
N GLY A 92 9.71 -7.89 0.96
CA GLY A 92 8.49 -7.93 0.17
C GLY A 92 8.25 -6.67 -0.66
N ILE A 93 7.63 -6.82 -1.83
CA ILE A 93 6.84 -5.78 -2.48
C ILE A 93 5.39 -6.25 -2.58
N TYR A 94 4.46 -5.41 -2.11
CA TYR A 94 3.03 -5.66 -2.14
C TYR A 94 2.35 -4.69 -3.11
N THR A 95 1.45 -5.20 -3.92
CA THR A 95 0.56 -4.34 -4.72
C THR A 95 -0.77 -5.02 -4.98
N ALA A 96 -1.82 -4.20 -5.08
CA ALA A 96 -3.12 -4.59 -5.65
C ALA A 96 -3.36 -3.95 -7.03
N ASP A 97 -2.38 -3.20 -7.55
CA ASP A 97 -2.46 -2.60 -8.87
C ASP A 97 -2.31 -3.67 -9.95
N LYS A 98 -3.39 -3.95 -10.69
CA LYS A 98 -3.42 -4.95 -11.76
C LYS A 98 -2.35 -4.74 -12.82
N ALA A 99 -2.03 -3.47 -13.13
CA ALA A 99 -1.01 -3.16 -14.11
C ALA A 99 0.39 -3.55 -13.61
N LEU A 100 0.67 -3.33 -12.32
CA LEU A 100 1.93 -3.73 -11.71
C LEU A 100 2.00 -5.24 -11.44
N LEU A 101 0.91 -5.84 -10.96
CA LEU A 101 0.78 -7.30 -10.75
C LEU A 101 1.15 -8.07 -12.02
N SER A 102 0.53 -7.74 -13.16
CA SER A 102 0.83 -8.42 -14.43
C SER A 102 2.29 -8.28 -14.87
N LYS A 103 2.97 -7.18 -14.52
CA LYS A 103 4.40 -7.00 -14.81
C LYS A 103 5.25 -7.88 -13.88
N LEU A 104 4.93 -7.90 -12.59
CA LEU A 104 5.64 -8.70 -11.56
C LEU A 104 5.52 -10.20 -11.84
N GLU A 105 4.32 -10.70 -12.18
CA GLU A 105 4.10 -12.09 -12.59
C GLU A 105 4.95 -12.46 -13.80
N ARG A 106 4.93 -11.61 -14.84
CA ARG A 106 5.72 -11.85 -16.04
C ARG A 106 7.21 -11.88 -15.72
N GLN A 107 7.69 -10.93 -14.92
CA GLN A 107 9.08 -10.86 -14.51
C GLN A 107 9.49 -12.11 -13.68
N ALA A 108 8.64 -12.58 -12.76
CA ALA A 108 8.87 -13.81 -12.00
C ALA A 108 9.04 -15.03 -12.93
N THR A 109 8.20 -15.16 -13.96
CA THR A 109 8.31 -16.27 -14.94
C THR A 109 9.53 -16.18 -15.85
N GLN A 110 10.20 -15.03 -15.93
CA GLN A 110 11.43 -14.84 -16.70
C GLN A 110 12.68 -15.11 -15.86
N THR A 111 12.57 -15.01 -14.53
CA THR A 111 13.70 -15.08 -13.58
C THR A 111 14.01 -16.53 -13.17
N VAL A 112 13.65 -17.52 -14.00
CA VAL A 112 13.74 -18.96 -13.65
C VAL A 112 15.19 -19.43 -13.51
N THR A 113 16.15 -18.72 -14.10
CA THR A 113 17.59 -18.92 -13.83
C THR A 113 18.31 -17.57 -13.70
N PHE A 114 19.36 -17.51 -12.88
CA PHE A 114 20.20 -16.30 -12.73
C PHE A 114 20.90 -15.89 -14.05
N ASP A 115 21.08 -16.83 -14.98
CA ASP A 115 21.68 -16.57 -16.29
C ASP A 115 20.73 -15.80 -17.24
N ASP A 116 19.41 -15.92 -17.03
CA ASP A 116 18.37 -15.25 -17.84
C ASP A 116 18.08 -13.81 -17.39
N LEU A 117 18.70 -13.35 -16.28
CA LEU A 117 18.51 -12.01 -15.72
C LEU A 117 18.86 -10.86 -16.69
N LYS A 118 19.66 -11.14 -17.74
CA LYS A 118 20.07 -10.13 -18.73
C LYS A 118 18.94 -9.65 -19.64
N ASP A 119 17.90 -10.47 -19.83
CA ASP A 119 16.76 -10.15 -20.69
C ASP A 119 15.50 -9.77 -19.89
N VAL A 120 15.63 -9.68 -18.56
CA VAL A 120 14.54 -9.27 -17.68
C VAL A 120 14.33 -7.77 -17.79
N THR A 121 13.12 -7.36 -18.16
CA THR A 121 12.76 -5.94 -18.23
C THR A 121 12.55 -5.40 -16.82
N PRO A 122 13.27 -4.34 -16.41
CA PRO A 122 13.04 -3.72 -15.11
C PRO A 122 11.63 -3.15 -14.98
N ILE A 123 11.09 -3.16 -13.76
CA ILE A 123 9.76 -2.66 -13.46
C ILE A 123 9.88 -1.36 -12.69
N GLU A 124 9.46 -0.26 -13.29
CA GLU A 124 9.28 1.00 -12.56
C GLU A 124 8.19 0.86 -11.50
N PHE A 125 8.49 1.30 -10.28
CA PHE A 125 7.54 1.35 -9.19
C PHE A 125 7.79 2.55 -8.28
N LYS A 126 6.77 2.87 -7.48
CA LYS A 126 6.87 3.79 -6.35
C LYS A 126 5.99 3.28 -5.22
N GLY A 127 6.55 3.16 -4.03
CA GLY A 127 5.82 2.63 -2.88
C GLY A 127 6.37 3.10 -1.54
N LYS A 128 5.65 2.76 -0.48
CA LYS A 128 5.96 3.15 0.89
C LYS A 128 6.42 1.94 1.71
N VAL A 129 7.53 2.08 2.42
CA VAL A 129 8.01 1.08 3.37
C VAL A 129 6.99 0.94 4.50
N THR A 130 6.50 -0.27 4.71
CA THR A 130 5.50 -0.62 5.71
C THR A 130 6.04 -1.76 6.58
N ALA A 131 5.86 -1.68 7.89
CA ALA A 131 6.25 -2.74 8.80
C ALA A 131 5.38 -3.99 8.58
N MET A 132 6.02 -5.16 8.56
CA MET A 132 5.33 -6.44 8.56
C MET A 132 4.75 -6.73 9.94
N ASP A 133 3.55 -7.32 9.97
CA ASP A 133 3.04 -7.98 11.18
C ASP A 133 3.68 -9.37 11.37
N ASP A 134 3.36 -10.04 12.48
CA ASP A 134 3.96 -11.34 12.81
C ASP A 134 3.61 -12.43 11.79
N ASP A 135 2.45 -12.33 11.12
CA ASP A 135 2.03 -13.28 10.09
C ASP A 135 2.80 -13.04 8.79
N ASP A 136 2.87 -11.79 8.32
CA ASP A 136 3.65 -11.37 7.16
C ASP A 136 5.13 -11.82 7.32
N LYS A 137 5.73 -11.61 8.51
CA LYS A 137 7.10 -12.03 8.83
C LYS A 137 7.28 -13.55 8.78
N ARG A 138 6.30 -14.30 9.26
CA ARG A 138 6.35 -15.77 9.24
C ARG A 138 6.25 -16.28 7.81
N ILE A 139 5.32 -15.77 7.03
CA ILE A 139 5.04 -16.23 5.66
C ILE A 139 6.23 -15.97 4.74
N ILE A 140 6.83 -14.78 4.79
CA ILE A 140 8.00 -14.49 3.96
C ILE A 140 9.18 -15.41 4.32
N ARG A 141 9.40 -15.70 5.61
CA ARG A 141 10.47 -16.61 6.05
C ARG A 141 10.23 -18.05 5.63
N GLU A 142 9.00 -18.55 5.76
CA GLU A 142 8.62 -19.88 5.28
C GLU A 142 8.87 -20.00 3.78
N TRP A 143 8.39 -19.03 3.00
CA TRP A 143 8.57 -19.04 1.56
C TRP A 143 10.02 -18.91 1.13
N THR A 144 10.81 -18.06 1.78
CA THR A 144 12.24 -17.90 1.46
C THR A 144 13.03 -19.17 1.81
N ALA A 145 12.72 -19.85 2.93
CA ALA A 145 13.32 -21.15 3.26
C ALA A 145 13.03 -22.20 2.17
N ASP A 146 11.76 -22.30 1.76
CA ASP A 146 11.34 -23.24 0.71
C ASP A 146 11.99 -22.92 -0.64
N PHE A 147 12.10 -21.62 -0.99
CA PHE A 147 12.74 -21.17 -2.23
C PHE A 147 14.22 -21.55 -2.31
N PHE A 148 14.94 -21.45 -1.20
CA PHE A 148 16.36 -21.82 -1.11
C PHE A 148 16.59 -23.29 -0.77
N GLU A 149 15.53 -24.06 -0.52
CA GLU A 149 15.60 -25.45 -0.06
C GLU A 149 16.45 -25.63 1.21
N ILE A 150 16.38 -24.68 2.14
CA ILE A 150 17.10 -24.68 3.42
C ILE A 150 16.13 -24.69 4.61
N ASP A 151 16.61 -25.08 5.79
CA ASP A 151 15.79 -25.00 7.00
C ASP A 151 15.75 -23.58 7.60
N GLN A 152 14.83 -23.35 8.53
CA GLN A 152 14.64 -22.05 9.17
C GLN A 152 15.83 -21.60 10.03
N ALA A 153 16.64 -22.53 10.54
CA ALA A 153 17.80 -22.20 11.35
C ALA A 153 18.95 -21.71 10.45
N ASP A 154 19.21 -22.43 9.36
CA ASP A 154 20.17 -22.06 8.33
C ASP A 154 19.78 -20.75 7.65
N LEU A 155 18.49 -20.52 7.40
CA LEU A 155 17.98 -19.25 6.90
C LEU A 155 18.31 -18.10 7.87
N ALA A 156 18.05 -18.29 9.16
CA ALA A 156 18.28 -17.25 10.17
C ALA A 156 19.77 -16.88 10.32
N ASP A 157 20.68 -17.83 10.11
CA ASP A 157 22.12 -17.62 10.24
C ASP A 157 22.77 -17.07 8.96
N ASN A 158 22.17 -17.29 7.79
CA ASN A 158 22.82 -17.01 6.50
C ASN A 158 22.07 -16.02 5.60
N VAL A 159 20.80 -15.73 5.88
CA VAL A 159 19.95 -14.92 5.00
C VAL A 159 19.29 -13.80 5.80
N ARG A 160 19.56 -12.56 5.41
CA ARG A 160 18.94 -11.39 6.05
C ARG A 160 17.58 -11.12 5.39
N ILE A 161 16.51 -11.30 6.13
CA ILE A 161 15.14 -10.94 5.72
C ILE A 161 14.70 -9.70 6.49
N MET A 162 14.23 -8.67 5.78
CA MET A 162 13.74 -7.44 6.39
C MET A 162 12.38 -7.64 7.04
N ASP A 163 12.15 -6.93 8.14
CA ASP A 163 10.86 -6.83 8.82
C ASP A 163 9.90 -5.81 8.15
N TYR A 164 10.17 -5.45 6.88
CA TYR A 164 9.44 -4.44 6.13
C TYR A 164 9.13 -4.90 4.72
N TYR A 165 8.04 -4.40 4.14
CA TYR A 165 7.73 -4.53 2.71
C TYR A 165 7.43 -3.17 2.08
N ILE A 166 7.53 -3.08 0.75
CA ILE A 166 7.14 -1.90 -0.01
C ILE A 166 5.66 -2.03 -0.41
N LYS A 167 4.77 -1.21 0.15
CA LYS A 167 3.37 -1.09 -0.30
C LYS A 167 3.31 -0.16 -1.52
N VAL A 168 2.99 -0.69 -2.69
CA VAL A 168 2.71 0.11 -3.90
C VAL A 168 1.19 0.27 -4.04
N VAL A 169 0.72 1.51 -4.06
CA VAL A 169 -0.70 1.85 -4.13
C VAL A 169 -0.99 2.57 -5.44
N ASN A 170 -2.06 2.16 -6.12
CA ASN A 170 -2.52 2.86 -7.32
C ASN A 170 -3.31 4.13 -6.93
N THR A 171 -2.62 5.28 -6.95
CA THR A 171 -3.25 6.55 -6.55
C THR A 171 -4.12 7.21 -7.62
N SER A 172 -4.34 6.58 -8.79
CA SER A 172 -5.07 7.21 -9.90
C SER A 172 -6.51 7.59 -9.55
N GLY A 173 -7.16 6.84 -8.65
CA GLY A 173 -8.51 7.13 -8.16
C GLY A 173 -8.58 8.14 -7.02
N HIS A 174 -7.45 8.47 -6.38
CA HIS A 174 -7.40 9.28 -5.17
C HIS A 174 -7.97 10.70 -5.34
N PRO A 175 -7.69 11.44 -6.44
CA PRO A 175 -8.27 12.77 -6.64
C PRO A 175 -9.81 12.77 -6.67
N TRP A 176 -10.43 11.73 -7.24
CA TRP A 176 -11.88 11.61 -7.31
C TRP A 176 -12.50 11.31 -5.94
N ILE A 177 -11.89 10.40 -5.17
CA ILE A 177 -12.33 10.07 -3.81
C ILE A 177 -12.19 11.28 -2.89
N LEU A 178 -11.09 12.04 -3.02
CA LEU A 178 -10.87 13.28 -2.29
C LEU A 178 -11.99 14.31 -2.57
N ALA A 179 -12.32 14.52 -3.85
CA ALA A 179 -13.40 15.43 -4.25
C ALA A 179 -14.76 14.99 -3.68
N LEU A 180 -15.04 13.69 -3.68
CA LEU A 180 -16.26 13.13 -3.09
C LEU A 180 -16.30 13.32 -1.57
N GLY A 181 -15.19 13.09 -0.85
CA GLY A 181 -15.08 13.35 0.59
C GLY A 181 -15.39 14.81 0.93
N ILE A 182 -14.80 15.76 0.19
CA ILE A 182 -15.06 17.20 0.34
C ILE A 182 -16.54 17.53 0.10
N LEU A 183 -17.15 16.98 -0.96
CA LEU A 183 -18.57 17.18 -1.26
C LEU A 183 -19.46 16.70 -0.11
N VAL A 184 -19.16 15.51 0.45
CA VAL A 184 -19.89 14.94 1.58
C VAL A 184 -19.78 15.83 2.83
N ILE A 185 -18.59 16.39 3.10
CA ILE A 185 -18.38 17.36 4.20
C ILE A 185 -19.27 18.60 4.00
N VAL A 186 -19.28 19.16 2.78
CA VAL A 186 -20.08 20.36 2.46
C VAL A 186 -21.57 20.09 2.66
N ILE A 187 -22.08 18.93 2.22
CA ILE A 187 -23.48 18.54 2.43
C ILE A 187 -23.78 18.41 3.94
N GLY A 188 -22.90 17.74 4.70
CA GLY A 188 -23.03 17.61 6.14
C GLY A 188 -23.11 18.97 6.85
N ALA A 189 -22.23 19.89 6.49
CA ALA A 189 -22.21 21.26 7.01
C ALA A 189 -23.49 22.03 6.68
N VAL A 190 -24.01 21.93 5.45
CA VAL A 190 -25.28 22.55 5.05
C VAL A 190 -26.46 22.02 5.88
N LEU A 191 -26.53 20.71 6.14
CA LEU A 191 -27.59 20.14 6.98
C LEU A 191 -27.55 20.66 8.42
N ILE A 192 -26.36 20.82 8.98
CA ILE A 192 -26.16 21.39 10.31
C ILE A 192 -26.58 22.87 10.32
N LEU A 193 -26.18 23.65 9.31
CA LEU A 193 -26.59 25.04 9.15
C LEU A 193 -28.11 25.18 9.05
N LEU A 194 -28.78 24.32 8.29
CA LEU A 194 -30.24 24.30 8.17
C LEU A 194 -30.90 23.97 9.51
N PHE A 195 -30.33 23.07 10.31
CA PHE A 195 -30.80 22.79 11.66
C PHE A 195 -30.66 24.02 12.59
N VAL A 196 -29.48 24.65 12.61
CA VAL A 196 -29.20 25.85 13.42
C VAL A 196 -30.14 26.98 13.02
N ARG A 197 -30.30 27.23 11.71
CA ARG A 197 -31.22 28.26 11.18
C ARG A 197 -32.65 28.00 11.60
N ARG A 198 -33.15 26.75 11.51
CA ARG A 198 -34.50 26.40 11.97
C ARG A 198 -34.68 26.58 13.48
N LYS A 199 -33.64 26.31 14.28
CA LYS A 199 -33.68 26.50 15.73
C LYS A 199 -33.62 27.98 16.14
N LEU A 200 -32.93 28.83 15.37
CA LEU A 200 -32.80 30.26 15.62
C LEU A 200 -34.00 31.09 15.11
N ILE A 201 -34.56 30.75 13.94
CA ILE A 201 -35.68 31.48 13.32
C ILE A 201 -37.05 30.98 13.85
N GLY A 202 -37.11 29.76 14.37
CA GLY A 202 -38.32 29.21 15.02
C GLY A 202 -38.57 29.72 16.44
N ARG A 203 -37.97 30.86 16.81
CA ARG A 203 -38.24 31.61 18.04
C ARG A 203 -38.98 32.89 17.70
#